data_AF-A0AAW9RLK6-F1
#
_entry.id   AF-A0AAW9RLK6-F1
#
_cell.length_a   1.000
_cell.length_b   1.000
_cell.length_c   1.000
_cell.angle_alpha   90.00
_cell.angle_beta   90.00
_cell.angle_gamma   90.00
#
_symmetry.space_group_name_H-M   'P 1'
#
loop_
_entity.id
_entity.type
_entity.pdbx_description
1 polymer ?
#
loop_
_entity_poly.entity_id
_entity_poly.type
_entity_poly.pdbx_seq_one_letter_code
_entity_poly.pdbx_strand_id
1 'polypeptide(L)'
;MARPEIAGIFLGLLLSVALLEIARDTILFRLEDAALGTETVSIFGTAPEGRVHCQDARDGHLCEEAYLRDPGPGVLWLGNSQLHAINRYRPGDRLATEILHDWFRSCGAYLVAYSQPNANLLEHAIAFHALADTYDVRLLILPVVLDDFREQGVRQSVSALLGDAALPLRGSSFGPFLDENRDATTDRSDSKEETLQALTEAWLDREVATYWPAWAARDQLRGVASYALYLLRNRIFGINAQTQRVVAENAYREKLAVLESLLRDARAMGVDVFLYIPPYRADIAGPYHPEQYARLKADAARLASEYEAQFAQLDTVVAGPEWGMVRDSVFGFEDYDFMHFTAEGQRRLAEALEMALANSDHGCFSTH
;
A
#
# COMPACT_ATOMS: atom_id res chain seq x y z
N MET A 1 -1.29 -21.29 56.96
CA MET A 1 -2.00 -21.88 55.80
C MET A 1 -2.43 -20.74 54.89
N ALA A 2 -1.85 -20.64 53.70
CA ALA A 2 -2.32 -19.68 52.70
C ALA A 2 -3.77 -20.05 52.33
N ARG A 3 -4.66 -19.05 52.21
CA ARG A 3 -6.04 -19.29 51.80
C ARG A 3 -6.05 -19.86 50.38
N PRO A 4 -6.84 -20.90 50.08
CA PRO A 4 -6.88 -21.53 48.75
C PRO A 4 -7.19 -20.54 47.61
N GLU A 5 -7.92 -19.46 47.92
CA GLU A 5 -8.19 -18.35 47.00
C GLU A 5 -6.93 -17.63 46.51
N ILE A 6 -5.94 -17.44 47.40
CA ILE A 6 -4.66 -16.78 47.07
C ILE A 6 -3.85 -17.68 46.14
N ALA A 7 -3.81 -18.99 46.42
CA ALA A 7 -3.13 -19.95 45.56
C ALA A 7 -3.75 -20.01 44.15
N GLY A 8 -5.08 -19.90 44.04
CA GLY A 8 -5.77 -19.82 42.75
C GLY A 8 -5.37 -18.59 41.93
N ILE A 9 -5.27 -17.42 42.57
CA ILE A 9 -4.84 -16.18 41.89
C ILE A 9 -3.39 -16.30 41.39
N PHE A 10 -2.47 -16.80 42.23
CA PHE A 10 -1.07 -16.98 41.81
C PHE A 10 -0.94 -17.99 40.67
N LEU A 11 -1.66 -19.10 40.73
CA LEU A 11 -1.66 -20.08 39.64
C LEU A 11 -2.21 -19.48 38.34
N GLY A 12 -3.29 -18.71 38.43
CA GLY A 12 -3.87 -18.01 37.29
C GLY A 12 -2.90 -16.99 36.68
N LEU A 13 -2.19 -16.22 37.50
CA LEU A 13 -1.19 -15.26 37.05
C LEU A 13 -0.02 -15.95 36.34
N LEU A 14 0.53 -17.02 36.94
CA LEU A 14 1.62 -17.79 36.35
C LEU A 14 1.21 -18.43 35.02
N LEU A 15 -0.02 -18.95 34.94
CA LEU A 15 -0.55 -19.51 33.71
C LEU A 15 -0.70 -18.43 32.63
N SER A 16 -1.23 -17.25 32.97
CA SER A 16 -1.35 -16.13 32.03
C SER A 16 0.00 -15.67 31.49
N VAL A 17 1.01 -15.55 32.36
CA VAL A 17 2.37 -15.19 31.94
C VAL A 17 2.96 -16.27 31.04
N ALA A 18 2.82 -17.55 31.42
CA ALA A 18 3.30 -18.66 30.59
C ALA A 18 2.64 -18.68 29.20
N LEU A 19 1.32 -18.44 29.12
CA LEU A 19 0.59 -18.37 27.86
C LEU A 19 1.04 -17.18 27.00
N LEU A 20 1.30 -16.01 27.60
CA LEU A 20 1.83 -14.85 26.89
C LEU A 20 3.24 -15.13 26.32
N GLU A 21 4.09 -15.79 27.08
CA GLU A 21 5.44 -16.17 26.62
C GLU A 21 5.38 -17.20 25.49
N ILE A 22 4.51 -18.20 25.60
CA ILE A 22 4.28 -19.17 24.51
C ILE A 22 3.75 -18.44 23.27
N ALA A 23 2.77 -17.55 23.42
CA ALA A 23 2.22 -16.78 22.31
C ALA A 23 3.28 -15.88 21.65
N ARG A 24 4.17 -15.27 22.44
CA ARG A 24 5.32 -14.52 21.92
C ARG A 24 6.18 -15.38 21.00
N ASP A 25 6.54 -16.58 21.44
CA ASP A 25 7.47 -17.44 20.71
C ASP A 25 6.84 -18.17 19.52
N THR A 26 5.52 -18.34 19.51
CA THR A 26 4.81 -19.15 18.50
C THR A 26 3.96 -18.36 17.52
N ILE A 27 3.52 -17.15 17.87
CA ILE A 27 2.46 -16.41 17.15
C ILE A 27 2.94 -15.03 16.67
N LEU A 28 4.13 -14.56 17.05
CA LEU A 28 4.61 -13.26 16.55
C LEU A 28 5.00 -13.34 15.07
N PHE A 29 4.21 -12.66 14.24
CA PHE A 29 4.52 -12.32 12.85
C PHE A 29 4.31 -10.81 12.62
N ARG A 30 4.80 -10.30 11.50
CA ARG A 30 4.58 -8.91 11.10
C ARG A 30 3.15 -8.75 10.58
N LEU A 31 2.35 -7.91 11.25
CA LEU A 31 0.95 -7.70 10.88
C LEU A 31 0.79 -7.08 9.49
N GLU A 32 1.78 -6.32 9.02
CA GLU A 32 1.83 -5.76 7.67
C GLU A 32 1.82 -6.85 6.59
N ASP A 33 2.46 -7.99 6.86
CA ASP A 33 2.53 -9.14 5.94
C ASP A 33 1.31 -10.09 6.08
N ALA A 34 0.49 -9.91 7.12
CA ALA A 34 -0.65 -10.79 7.41
C ALA A 34 -1.72 -10.77 6.31
N ALA A 35 -1.84 -9.65 5.60
CA ALA A 35 -2.80 -9.48 4.52
C ALA A 35 -2.41 -10.21 3.22
N LEU A 36 -1.13 -10.55 3.06
CA LEU A 36 -0.60 -11.25 1.89
C LEU A 36 -0.84 -12.77 1.97
N GLY A 37 -0.89 -13.29 3.19
CA GLY A 37 -0.95 -14.72 3.46
C GLY A 37 0.36 -15.45 3.20
N THR A 38 0.40 -16.75 3.47
CA THR A 38 1.65 -17.52 3.42
C THR A 38 2.15 -17.86 2.01
N GLU A 39 1.33 -17.69 0.98
CA GLU A 39 1.69 -18.01 -0.41
C GLU A 39 2.21 -16.80 -1.21
N THR A 40 2.09 -15.59 -0.67
CA THR A 40 2.47 -14.36 -1.35
C THR A 40 3.71 -13.78 -0.69
N VAL A 41 4.71 -13.41 -1.49
CA VAL A 41 5.97 -12.85 -1.00
C VAL A 41 6.10 -11.41 -1.49
N SER A 42 6.39 -10.50 -0.56
CA SER A 42 6.80 -9.14 -0.88
C SER A 42 8.23 -9.12 -1.40
N ILE A 43 8.42 -8.65 -2.62
CA ILE A 43 9.71 -8.41 -3.25
C ILE A 43 9.68 -7.02 -3.88
N PHE A 44 10.84 -6.40 -4.05
CA PHE A 44 10.92 -5.07 -4.64
C PHE A 44 11.82 -5.11 -5.85
N GLY A 45 11.40 -4.47 -6.93
CA GLY A 45 12.10 -4.47 -8.19
C GLY A 45 13.52 -3.91 -8.10
N THR A 46 14.44 -4.58 -8.79
CA THR A 46 15.85 -4.20 -8.89
C THR A 46 16.31 -4.17 -10.34
N ALA A 47 17.31 -3.35 -10.61
CA ALA A 47 18.00 -3.22 -11.89
C ALA A 47 19.52 -3.19 -11.64
N PRO A 48 20.39 -3.31 -12.68
CA PRO A 48 21.84 -3.29 -12.50
C PRO A 48 22.39 -2.08 -11.72
N GLU A 49 21.74 -0.92 -11.85
CA GLU A 49 22.06 0.33 -11.18
C GLU A 49 21.63 0.36 -9.70
N GLY A 50 20.70 -0.49 -9.28
CA GLY A 50 20.20 -0.56 -7.91
C GLY A 50 18.70 -0.84 -7.80
N ARG A 51 18.08 -0.28 -6.76
CA ARG A 51 16.67 -0.50 -6.48
C ARG A 51 15.83 0.45 -7.33
N VAL A 52 14.82 -0.08 -8.01
CA VAL A 52 13.90 0.70 -8.86
C VAL A 52 12.49 0.76 -8.31
N HIS A 53 12.27 0.11 -7.16
CA HIS A 53 10.98 0.04 -6.49
C HIS A 53 11.12 0.21 -4.98
N CYS A 54 10.53 1.28 -4.45
CA CYS A 54 10.53 1.61 -3.03
C CYS A 54 9.11 1.67 -2.46
N GLN A 55 9.01 1.78 -1.14
CA GLN A 55 7.72 1.93 -0.46
C GLN A 55 7.48 3.39 -0.12
N ASP A 56 8.35 4.02 0.67
CA ASP A 56 8.09 5.33 1.24
C ASP A 56 9.40 5.98 1.75
N ALA A 57 9.34 6.94 2.67
CA ALA A 57 10.52 7.62 3.18
C ALA A 57 11.54 6.68 3.86
N ARG A 58 11.13 5.48 4.30
CA ARG A 58 12.01 4.50 4.96
C ARG A 58 13.05 3.94 4.00
N ASP A 59 12.71 3.77 2.73
CA ASP A 59 13.57 3.14 1.73
C ASP A 59 13.73 3.93 0.43
N GLY A 60 13.05 5.07 0.28
CA GLY A 60 13.09 5.92 -0.91
C GLY A 60 14.49 6.37 -1.33
N HIS A 61 15.39 6.60 -0.36
CA HIS A 61 16.79 6.94 -0.62
C HIS A 61 17.51 5.87 -1.48
N LEU A 62 17.12 4.60 -1.39
CA LEU A 62 17.72 3.54 -2.20
C LEU A 62 17.34 3.67 -3.68
N CYS A 63 16.12 4.12 -3.98
CA CYS A 63 15.67 4.38 -5.34
C CYS A 63 16.27 5.67 -5.90
N GLU A 64 16.39 6.71 -5.07
CA GLU A 64 17.05 7.97 -5.43
C GLU A 64 18.54 7.73 -5.74
N GLU A 65 19.25 6.99 -4.90
CA GLU A 65 20.65 6.63 -5.14
C GLU A 65 20.85 5.83 -6.44
N ALA A 66 19.90 4.94 -6.78
CA ALA A 66 19.95 4.19 -8.04
C ALA A 66 19.72 5.11 -9.24
N TYR A 67 18.70 5.98 -9.18
CA TYR A 67 18.39 6.96 -10.22
C TYR A 67 19.57 7.91 -10.49
N LEU A 68 20.21 8.43 -9.44
CA LEU A 68 21.33 9.36 -9.58
C LEU A 68 22.58 8.74 -10.24
N ARG A 69 22.69 7.40 -10.31
CA ARG A 69 23.79 6.72 -11.01
C ARG A 69 23.60 6.70 -12.52
N ASP A 70 22.35 6.67 -12.98
CA ASP A 70 22.00 6.59 -14.40
C ASP A 70 20.68 7.33 -14.69
N PRO A 71 20.67 8.67 -14.53
CA PRO A 71 19.45 9.46 -14.61
C PRO A 71 18.92 9.52 -16.05
N GLY A 72 17.62 9.76 -16.18
CA GLY A 72 16.92 9.97 -17.44
C GLY A 72 15.55 10.58 -17.18
N PRO A 73 14.77 10.93 -18.23
CA PRO A 73 13.40 11.38 -18.07
C PRO A 73 12.60 10.41 -17.20
N GLY A 74 12.04 10.92 -16.10
CA GLY A 74 11.44 10.10 -15.07
C GLY A 74 10.06 9.57 -15.45
N VAL A 75 9.83 8.31 -15.13
CA VAL A 75 8.50 7.70 -15.10
C VAL A 75 8.24 7.27 -13.66
N LEU A 76 7.25 7.88 -13.01
CA LEU A 76 6.85 7.50 -11.67
C LEU A 76 5.65 6.56 -11.75
N TRP A 77 5.80 5.34 -11.25
CA TRP A 77 4.71 4.38 -11.14
C TRP A 77 4.27 4.22 -9.68
N LEU A 78 3.12 4.79 -9.35
CA LEU A 78 2.52 4.64 -8.02
C LEU A 78 1.60 3.42 -7.99
N GLY A 79 1.42 2.79 -6.83
CA GLY A 79 0.43 1.73 -6.72
C GLY A 79 0.40 1.02 -5.38
N ASN A 80 -0.29 -0.11 -5.35
CA ASN A 80 -0.53 -0.87 -4.12
C ASN A 80 0.36 -2.13 -4.07
N SER A 81 0.07 -3.06 -3.15
CA SER A 81 0.82 -4.32 -3.00
C SER A 81 0.92 -5.16 -4.27
N GLN A 82 -0.01 -5.00 -5.22
CA GLN A 82 0.06 -5.66 -6.52
C GLN A 82 1.37 -5.41 -7.28
N LEU A 83 2.05 -4.28 -7.03
CA LEU A 83 3.31 -3.97 -7.70
C LEU A 83 4.52 -4.64 -7.05
N HIS A 84 4.45 -5.02 -5.76
CA HIS A 84 5.59 -5.55 -4.99
C HIS A 84 5.33 -6.92 -4.38
N ALA A 85 4.32 -7.64 -4.86
CA ALA A 85 3.97 -8.95 -4.31
C ALA A 85 3.71 -9.97 -5.43
N ILE A 86 4.31 -11.15 -5.28
CA ILE A 86 4.09 -12.28 -6.18
C ILE A 86 3.51 -13.44 -5.38
N ASN A 87 2.34 -13.92 -5.83
CA ASN A 87 1.77 -15.15 -5.31
C ASN A 87 2.49 -16.38 -5.90
N ARG A 88 2.77 -17.39 -5.07
CA ARG A 88 3.56 -18.59 -5.43
C ARG A 88 4.94 -18.24 -6.01
N TYR A 89 5.58 -17.24 -5.41
CA TYR A 89 6.90 -16.77 -5.81
C TYR A 89 7.93 -17.90 -5.91
N ARG A 90 8.76 -17.82 -6.95
CA ARG A 90 9.95 -18.66 -7.15
C ARG A 90 11.17 -17.78 -7.40
N PRO A 91 12.37 -18.23 -7.00
CA PRO A 91 13.60 -17.52 -7.35
C PRO A 91 13.71 -17.31 -8.86
N GLY A 92 13.91 -16.05 -9.27
CA GLY A 92 13.97 -15.64 -10.68
C GLY A 92 12.64 -15.12 -11.24
N ASP A 93 11.53 -15.22 -10.52
CA ASP A 93 10.30 -14.52 -10.86
C ASP A 93 10.53 -13.00 -10.80
N ARG A 94 9.93 -12.28 -11.76
CA ARG A 94 10.07 -10.83 -11.92
C ARG A 94 8.74 -10.11 -11.69
N LEU A 95 8.83 -8.90 -11.17
CA LEU A 95 7.68 -7.98 -11.04
C LEU A 95 7.40 -7.26 -12.36
N ALA A 96 6.16 -6.77 -12.51
CA ALA A 96 5.80 -5.90 -13.62
C ALA A 96 6.65 -4.61 -13.63
N THR A 97 7.03 -4.10 -12.45
CA THR A 97 7.88 -2.91 -12.31
C THR A 97 9.28 -3.13 -12.90
N GLU A 98 9.87 -4.31 -12.72
CA GLU A 98 11.18 -4.65 -13.29
C GLU A 98 11.11 -4.81 -14.81
N ILE A 99 10.07 -5.49 -15.30
CA ILE A 99 9.87 -5.72 -16.75
C ILE A 99 9.65 -4.38 -17.45
N LEU A 100 8.78 -3.53 -16.90
CA LEU A 100 8.47 -2.23 -17.51
C LEU A 100 9.64 -1.25 -17.36
N HIS A 101 10.43 -1.34 -16.29
CA HIS A 101 11.66 -0.58 -16.16
C HIS A 101 12.65 -0.91 -17.30
N ASP A 102 12.91 -2.19 -17.59
CA ASP A 102 13.78 -2.57 -18.72
C ASP A 102 13.29 -1.97 -20.05
N TRP A 103 11.97 -1.99 -20.26
CA TRP A 103 11.35 -1.40 -21.46
C TRP A 103 11.58 0.12 -21.52
N PHE A 104 11.35 0.86 -20.45
CA PHE A 104 11.64 2.31 -20.40
C PHE A 104 13.14 2.62 -20.53
N ARG A 105 14.03 1.77 -20.00
CA ARG A 105 15.48 1.93 -20.22
C ARG A 105 15.84 1.77 -21.69
N SER A 106 15.16 0.88 -22.43
CA SER A 106 15.44 0.63 -23.86
C SER A 106 15.23 1.85 -24.76
N CYS A 107 14.48 2.83 -24.27
CA CYS A 107 14.16 4.08 -24.96
C CYS A 107 14.70 5.33 -24.23
N GLY A 108 15.53 5.15 -23.20
CA GLY A 108 16.26 6.23 -22.52
C GLY A 108 15.52 6.91 -21.36
N ALA A 109 14.35 6.41 -20.96
CA ALA A 109 13.63 6.87 -19.77
C ALA A 109 14.02 6.06 -18.53
N TYR A 110 13.70 6.56 -17.33
CA TYR A 110 13.95 5.85 -16.07
C TYR A 110 12.65 5.65 -15.30
N LEU A 111 12.21 4.40 -15.15
CA LEU A 111 11.04 4.08 -14.33
C LEU A 111 11.44 3.86 -12.88
N VAL A 112 10.78 4.57 -11.97
CA VAL A 112 10.82 4.29 -10.53
C VAL A 112 9.41 4.01 -10.04
N ALA A 113 9.26 2.94 -9.26
CA ALA A 113 7.98 2.56 -8.68
C ALA A 113 7.95 2.87 -7.18
N TYR A 114 6.80 3.37 -6.70
CA TYR A 114 6.51 3.49 -5.28
C TYR A 114 5.18 2.81 -4.99
N SER A 115 5.17 1.88 -4.03
CA SER A 115 3.92 1.22 -3.68
C SER A 115 3.88 0.74 -2.24
N GLN A 116 2.69 0.77 -1.65
CA GLN A 116 2.47 0.24 -0.32
C GLN A 116 1.13 -0.52 -0.25
N PRO A 117 0.99 -1.49 0.66
CA PRO A 117 -0.29 -2.19 0.81
C PRO A 117 -1.42 -1.21 1.15
N ASN A 118 -2.53 -1.30 0.42
CA ASN A 118 -3.72 -0.45 0.59
C ASN A 118 -3.42 1.06 0.56
N ALA A 119 -2.47 1.49 -0.27
CA ALA A 119 -2.19 2.90 -0.45
C ALA A 119 -3.41 3.61 -1.06
N ASN A 120 -3.84 4.71 -0.44
CA ASN A 120 -5.03 5.43 -0.90
C ASN A 120 -4.67 6.62 -1.79
N LEU A 121 -5.65 7.20 -2.49
CA LEU A 121 -5.42 8.29 -3.45
C LEU A 121 -4.72 9.53 -2.84
N LEU A 122 -4.91 9.79 -1.55
CA LEU A 122 -4.21 10.88 -0.86
C LEU A 122 -2.72 10.58 -0.68
N GLU A 123 -2.38 9.33 -0.37
CA GLU A 123 -1.00 8.87 -0.25
C GLU A 123 -0.29 8.86 -1.60
N HIS A 124 -0.99 8.46 -2.67
CA HIS A 124 -0.49 8.58 -4.04
C HIS A 124 -0.21 10.03 -4.43
N ALA A 125 -1.12 10.95 -4.12
CA ALA A 125 -0.89 12.37 -4.36
C ALA A 125 0.32 12.90 -3.59
N ILE A 126 0.44 12.59 -2.29
CA ILE A 126 1.61 12.98 -1.50
C ILE A 126 2.90 12.45 -2.11
N ALA A 127 2.93 11.16 -2.49
CA ALA A 127 4.09 10.56 -3.12
C ALA A 127 4.43 11.24 -4.45
N PHE A 128 3.45 11.54 -5.30
CA PHE A 128 3.67 12.25 -6.56
C PHE A 128 4.34 13.61 -6.32
N HIS A 129 3.74 14.47 -5.50
CA HIS A 129 4.26 15.81 -5.27
C HIS A 129 5.61 15.83 -4.54
N ALA A 130 5.91 14.81 -3.72
CA ALA A 130 7.22 14.67 -3.08
C ALA A 130 8.33 14.25 -4.05
N LEU A 131 7.99 13.47 -5.08
CA LEU A 131 8.97 12.74 -5.89
C LEU A 131 9.10 13.29 -7.32
N ALA A 132 8.14 14.09 -7.78
CA ALA A 132 8.10 14.61 -9.15
C ALA A 132 9.40 15.34 -9.55
N ASP A 133 9.86 16.26 -8.71
CA ASP A 133 11.09 17.02 -8.96
C ASP A 133 12.35 16.15 -8.81
N THR A 134 12.37 15.24 -7.83
CA THR A 134 13.51 14.34 -7.57
C THR A 134 13.86 13.49 -8.78
N TYR A 135 12.85 13.01 -9.51
CA TYR A 135 13.03 12.10 -10.63
C TYR A 135 12.84 12.76 -12.01
N ASP A 136 12.74 14.10 -12.11
CA ASP A 136 12.33 14.80 -13.36
C ASP A 136 11.15 14.10 -14.05
N VAL A 137 10.09 13.85 -13.28
CA VAL A 137 8.96 13.03 -13.73
C VAL A 137 8.28 13.68 -14.92
N ARG A 138 8.24 12.96 -16.05
CA ARG A 138 7.53 13.34 -17.27
C ARG A 138 6.24 12.55 -17.46
N LEU A 139 6.17 11.36 -16.89
CA LEU A 139 5.00 10.49 -16.91
C LEU A 139 4.70 9.96 -15.51
N LEU A 140 3.45 10.11 -15.08
CA LEU A 140 2.89 9.44 -13.90
C LEU A 140 1.99 8.29 -14.35
N ILE A 141 2.34 7.07 -13.94
CA ILE A 141 1.48 5.88 -14.08
C ILE A 141 0.74 5.67 -12.76
N LEU A 142 -0.59 5.74 -12.78
CA LEU A 142 -1.42 5.70 -11.57
C LEU A 142 -2.59 4.71 -11.72
N PRO A 143 -2.64 3.64 -10.91
CA PRO A 143 -3.82 2.78 -10.81
C PRO A 143 -4.96 3.49 -10.09
N VAL A 144 -6.19 3.18 -10.51
CA VAL A 144 -7.42 3.61 -9.82
C VAL A 144 -8.13 2.37 -9.29
N VAL A 145 -8.01 2.14 -7.98
CA VAL A 145 -8.55 0.95 -7.30
C VAL A 145 -9.77 1.33 -6.46
N LEU A 146 -10.82 0.51 -6.45
CA LEU A 146 -12.02 0.82 -5.67
C LEU A 146 -11.75 0.81 -4.15
N ASP A 147 -10.78 0.04 -3.69
CA ASP A 147 -10.39 -0.02 -2.27
C ASP A 147 -9.82 1.32 -1.79
N ASP A 148 -9.10 2.04 -2.65
CA ASP A 148 -8.50 3.35 -2.32
C ASP A 148 -9.56 4.42 -1.98
N PHE A 149 -10.82 4.17 -2.37
CA PHE A 149 -11.96 5.03 -2.04
C PHE A 149 -12.59 4.72 -0.67
N ARG A 150 -12.16 3.63 0.00
CA ARG A 150 -12.57 3.27 1.37
C ARG A 150 -11.53 3.71 2.39
N GLU A 151 -10.26 3.67 2.02
CA GLU A 151 -9.15 3.90 2.93
C GLU A 151 -9.01 5.39 3.30
N GLN A 152 -8.73 5.64 4.57
CA GLN A 152 -8.64 6.98 5.16
C GLN A 152 -7.28 7.23 5.81
N GLY A 153 -6.96 8.51 6.00
CA GLY A 153 -5.70 8.94 6.61
C GLY A 153 -4.49 8.82 5.68
N VAL A 154 -3.33 9.14 6.25
CA VAL A 154 -2.03 9.10 5.58
C VAL A 154 -1.04 8.49 6.55
N ARG A 155 -0.26 7.50 6.11
CA ARG A 155 0.79 6.92 6.94
C ARG A 155 1.90 7.94 7.17
N GLN A 156 2.43 7.98 8.39
CA GLN A 156 3.51 8.91 8.75
C GLN A 156 4.73 8.75 7.84
N SER A 157 5.07 7.52 7.44
CA SER A 157 6.17 7.24 6.51
C SER A 157 5.94 7.80 5.10
N VAL A 158 4.68 7.93 4.68
CA VAL A 158 4.31 8.57 3.41
C VAL A 158 4.35 10.09 3.56
N SER A 159 3.74 10.65 4.63
CA SER A 159 3.82 12.08 4.92
C SER A 159 5.27 12.58 5.03
N ALA A 160 6.17 11.75 5.56
CA ALA A 160 7.59 12.06 5.70
C ALA A 160 8.30 12.25 4.35
N LEU A 161 7.75 11.75 3.23
CA LEU A 161 8.29 12.00 1.89
C LEU A 161 8.25 13.49 1.52
N LEU A 162 7.26 14.24 2.02
CA LEU A 162 7.11 15.65 1.66
C LEU A 162 8.27 16.50 2.14
N GLY A 163 8.90 16.17 3.28
CA GLY A 163 9.94 17.01 3.87
C GLY A 163 9.57 18.50 3.86
N ASP A 164 10.44 19.32 3.23
CA ASP A 164 10.24 20.76 3.07
C ASP A 164 9.24 21.14 1.94
N ALA A 165 8.91 20.21 1.03
CA ALA A 165 7.95 20.42 -0.05
C ALA A 165 6.49 20.52 0.43
N ALA A 166 6.22 20.26 1.71
CA ALA A 166 4.89 20.37 2.30
C ALA A 166 4.30 21.80 2.25
N LEU A 167 5.14 22.84 2.29
CA LEU A 167 4.69 24.24 2.37
C LEU A 167 4.12 24.78 1.03
N PRO A 168 4.80 24.61 -0.12
CA PRO A 168 4.24 24.98 -1.43
C PRO A 168 2.90 24.30 -1.74
N LEU A 169 2.72 23.05 -1.32
CA LEU A 169 1.54 22.25 -1.63
C LEU A 169 0.27 22.73 -0.94
N ARG A 170 0.37 23.45 0.17
CA ARG A 170 -0.79 24.06 0.82
C ARG A 170 -1.47 25.15 -0.02
N GLY A 171 -0.74 25.75 -0.95
CA GLY A 171 -1.28 26.72 -1.91
C GLY A 171 -1.88 26.10 -3.17
N SER A 172 -1.74 24.79 -3.36
CA SER A 172 -2.22 24.06 -4.55
C SER A 172 -3.68 23.64 -4.39
N SER A 173 -4.23 23.01 -5.43
CA SER A 173 -5.57 22.40 -5.36
C SER A 173 -5.65 21.27 -4.32
N PHE A 174 -4.50 20.72 -3.94
CA PHE A 174 -4.33 19.64 -2.98
C PHE A 174 -4.23 20.10 -1.51
N GLY A 175 -3.97 21.40 -1.27
CA GLY A 175 -3.74 21.96 0.06
C GLY A 175 -4.82 21.66 1.11
N PRO A 176 -6.13 21.75 0.79
CA PRO A 176 -7.20 21.45 1.75
C PRO A 176 -7.12 20.03 2.32
N PHE A 177 -6.75 19.04 1.49
CA PHE A 177 -6.64 17.65 1.94
C PHE A 177 -5.45 17.43 2.88
N LEU A 178 -4.35 18.16 2.67
CA LEU A 178 -3.18 18.13 3.56
C LEU A 178 -3.51 18.71 4.94
N ASP A 179 -4.27 19.80 4.99
CA ASP A 179 -4.63 20.45 6.26
C ASP A 179 -5.62 19.60 7.07
N GLU A 180 -6.64 19.02 6.44
CA GLU A 180 -7.59 18.11 7.10
C GLU A 180 -6.92 16.85 7.66
N ASN A 181 -5.91 16.33 6.95
CA ASN A 181 -5.20 15.12 7.37
C ASN A 181 -4.03 15.41 8.32
N ARG A 182 -3.70 16.67 8.58
CA ARG A 182 -2.69 17.03 9.60
C ARG A 182 -3.20 16.74 11.00
N ASP A 183 -4.48 17.00 11.25
CA ASP A 183 -5.14 16.75 12.54
C ASP A 183 -5.53 15.26 12.71
N ALA A 184 -5.65 14.52 11.60
CA ALA A 184 -5.91 13.07 11.62
C ALA A 184 -4.64 12.21 11.70
N THR A 185 -3.50 12.70 11.19
CA THR A 185 -2.18 12.06 11.39
C THR A 185 -1.59 12.37 12.76
N THR A 186 -2.10 13.38 13.46
CA THR A 186 -2.06 13.43 14.92
C THR A 186 -3.10 12.47 15.51
N ASP A 187 -3.03 11.19 15.16
CA ASP A 187 -3.71 10.16 15.95
C ASP A 187 -2.94 10.09 17.28
N ARG A 188 -3.39 10.86 18.27
CA ARG A 188 -3.01 10.72 19.68
C ARG A 188 -1.51 10.63 19.99
N SER A 189 -0.64 11.31 19.25
CA SER A 189 0.39 12.04 19.99
C SER A 189 -0.36 13.19 20.63
N ASP A 190 -0.95 12.91 21.80
CA ASP A 190 -1.11 13.95 22.79
C ASP A 190 0.15 14.82 22.64
N SER A 191 0.00 16.09 22.29
CA SER A 191 0.85 17.10 22.89
C SER A 191 0.52 17.08 24.39
N LYS A 192 0.78 15.94 25.03
CA LYS A 192 0.97 15.82 26.45
C LYS A 192 2.17 16.74 26.58
N GLU A 193 1.94 17.94 27.10
CA GLU A 193 2.92 18.50 28.03
C GLU A 193 3.50 17.29 28.77
N GLU A 194 4.80 17.03 28.62
CA GLU A 194 5.42 15.82 29.17
C GLU A 194 5.15 15.80 30.67
N THR A 195 4.07 15.13 31.06
CA THR A 195 3.66 15.10 32.45
C THR A 195 4.65 14.20 33.16
N LEU A 196 4.85 14.45 34.46
CA LEU A 196 5.65 13.55 35.29
C LEU A 196 5.12 12.10 35.21
N GLN A 197 3.81 11.92 34.99
CA GLN A 197 3.22 10.62 34.71
C GLN A 197 3.77 10.01 33.41
N ALA A 198 3.71 10.72 32.28
CA ALA A 198 4.20 10.22 30.99
C ALA A 198 5.70 9.85 31.05
N LEU A 199 6.51 10.67 31.71
CA LEU A 199 7.93 10.40 31.91
C LEU A 199 8.17 9.15 32.78
N THR A 200 7.39 9.00 33.86
CA THR A 200 7.49 7.86 34.76
C THR A 200 7.03 6.57 34.08
N GLU A 201 5.92 6.62 33.33
CA GLU A 201 5.42 5.48 32.54
C GLU A 201 6.42 5.07 31.47
N ALA A 202 7.00 6.03 30.73
CA ALA A 202 8.01 5.75 29.70
C ALA A 202 9.32 5.18 30.28
N TRP A 203 9.69 5.57 31.50
CA TRP A 203 10.82 4.98 32.21
C TRP A 203 10.50 3.55 32.65
N LEU A 204 9.37 3.34 33.34
CA LEU A 204 8.92 2.02 33.78
C LEU A 204 8.79 1.05 32.61
N ASP A 205 8.19 1.48 31.51
CA ASP A 205 8.02 0.67 30.31
C ASP A 205 9.36 0.20 29.74
N ARG A 206 10.37 1.07 29.70
CA ARG A 206 11.73 0.71 29.24
C ARG A 206 12.41 -0.28 30.17
N GLU A 207 12.34 -0.04 31.47
CA GLU A 207 12.97 -0.93 32.45
C GLU A 207 12.33 -2.32 32.43
N VAL A 208 10.99 -2.39 32.43
CA VAL A 208 10.28 -3.68 32.39
C VAL A 208 10.55 -4.40 31.07
N ALA A 209 10.54 -3.70 29.94
CA ALA A 209 10.84 -4.29 28.63
C ALA A 209 12.24 -4.90 28.54
N THR A 210 13.20 -4.38 29.32
CA THR A 210 14.58 -4.90 29.34
C THR A 210 14.65 -6.31 29.94
N TYR A 211 13.82 -6.61 30.94
CA TYR A 211 13.84 -7.89 31.65
C TYR A 211 12.70 -8.84 31.26
N TRP A 212 11.63 -8.32 30.64
CA TRP A 212 10.46 -9.10 30.26
C TRP A 212 10.17 -8.96 28.76
N PRO A 213 10.63 -9.90 27.91
CA PRO A 213 10.49 -9.72 26.47
C PRO A 213 9.04 -9.80 25.97
N ALA A 214 8.13 -10.50 26.66
CA ALA A 214 6.71 -10.41 26.31
C ALA A 214 6.12 -9.02 26.59
N TRP A 215 6.60 -8.29 27.61
CA TRP A 215 6.24 -6.89 27.81
C TRP A 215 6.81 -5.99 26.71
N ALA A 216 8.05 -6.26 26.27
CA ALA A 216 8.64 -5.56 25.12
C ALA A 216 7.81 -5.78 23.83
N ALA A 217 7.23 -6.96 23.65
CA ALA A 217 6.41 -7.31 22.50
C ALA A 217 4.90 -7.02 22.67
N ARG A 218 4.48 -6.32 23.74
CA ARG A 218 3.05 -6.18 24.12
C ARG A 218 2.16 -5.59 23.03
N ASP A 219 2.64 -4.58 22.31
CA ASP A 219 1.85 -3.93 21.24
C ASP A 219 1.65 -4.86 20.06
N GLN A 220 2.70 -5.62 19.69
CA GLN A 220 2.60 -6.64 18.65
C GLN A 220 1.66 -7.77 19.07
N LEU A 221 1.78 -8.27 20.30
CA LEU A 221 0.88 -9.29 20.85
C LEU A 221 -0.58 -8.83 20.85
N ARG A 222 -0.85 -7.57 21.24
CA ARG A 222 -2.18 -6.97 21.19
C ARG A 222 -2.71 -6.90 19.75
N GLY A 223 -1.86 -6.51 18.82
CA GLY A 223 -2.21 -6.48 17.40
C GLY A 223 -2.56 -7.88 16.87
N VAL A 224 -1.76 -8.90 17.17
CA VAL A 224 -2.04 -10.28 16.75
C VAL A 224 -3.31 -10.82 17.42
N ALA A 225 -3.54 -10.55 18.70
CA ALA A 225 -4.78 -10.94 19.36
C ALA A 225 -6.01 -10.29 18.70
N SER A 226 -5.90 -9.01 18.34
CA SER A 226 -6.97 -8.27 17.65
C SER A 226 -7.23 -8.85 16.25
N TYR A 227 -6.17 -9.21 15.52
CA TYR A 227 -6.26 -9.87 14.22
C TYR A 227 -6.87 -11.28 14.33
N ALA A 228 -6.49 -12.07 15.32
CA ALA A 228 -7.08 -13.40 15.57
C ALA A 228 -8.58 -13.30 15.87
N LEU A 229 -9.00 -12.36 16.71
CA LEU A 229 -10.42 -12.10 16.98
C LEU A 229 -11.17 -11.67 15.72
N TYR A 230 -10.54 -10.84 14.88
CA TYR A 230 -11.09 -10.43 13.58
C TYR A 230 -11.32 -11.63 12.65
N LEU A 231 -10.33 -12.51 12.50
CA LEU A 231 -10.45 -13.71 11.66
C LEU A 231 -11.53 -14.65 12.19
N LEU A 232 -11.58 -14.87 13.50
CA LEU A 232 -12.59 -15.72 14.13
C LEU A 232 -13.99 -15.14 13.95
N ARG A 233 -14.17 -13.83 14.17
CA ARG A 233 -15.43 -13.12 13.90
C ARG A 233 -15.87 -13.36 12.45
N ASN A 234 -14.98 -13.13 11.50
CA ASN A 234 -15.28 -13.31 10.08
C ASN A 234 -15.72 -14.73 9.79
N ARG A 235 -15.00 -15.72 10.32
CA ARG A 235 -15.35 -17.14 10.17
C ARG A 235 -16.72 -17.49 10.74
N ILE A 236 -17.04 -17.01 11.94
CA ILE A 236 -18.32 -17.27 12.60
C ILE A 236 -19.49 -16.68 11.81
N PHE A 237 -19.32 -15.46 11.27
CA PHE A 237 -20.38 -14.77 10.51
C PHE A 237 -20.35 -15.04 9.00
N GLY A 238 -19.46 -15.92 8.52
CA GLY A 238 -19.34 -16.23 7.09
C GLY A 238 -18.86 -15.06 6.24
N ILE A 239 -18.15 -14.09 6.82
CA ILE A 239 -17.51 -12.99 6.10
C ILE A 239 -16.19 -13.52 5.51
N ASN A 240 -16.02 -13.37 4.21
CA ASN A 240 -14.87 -13.85 3.44
C ASN A 240 -14.44 -12.82 2.38
N ALA A 241 -13.42 -13.13 1.59
CA ALA A 241 -12.90 -12.27 0.54
C ALA A 241 -13.94 -11.96 -0.55
N GLN A 242 -14.93 -12.83 -0.76
CA GLN A 242 -16.02 -12.63 -1.72
C GLN A 242 -17.19 -11.79 -1.17
N THR A 243 -17.18 -11.48 0.13
CA THR A 243 -18.24 -10.68 0.74
C THR A 243 -18.19 -9.26 0.18
N GLN A 244 -19.31 -8.79 -0.38
CA GLN A 244 -19.39 -7.48 -0.99
C GLN A 244 -19.17 -6.34 0.01
N ARG A 245 -18.39 -5.34 -0.41
CA ARG A 245 -18.02 -4.18 0.40
C ARG A 245 -18.42 -2.91 -0.33
N VAL A 246 -19.38 -2.19 0.23
CA VAL A 246 -19.89 -0.94 -0.33
C VAL A 246 -19.00 0.22 0.10
N VAL A 247 -18.64 1.08 -0.84
CA VAL A 247 -17.99 2.37 -0.55
C VAL A 247 -19.06 3.39 -0.17
N ALA A 248 -18.88 4.10 0.95
CA ALA A 248 -19.79 5.18 1.34
C ALA A 248 -19.73 6.34 0.34
N GLU A 249 -20.88 6.91 -0.04
CA GLU A 249 -20.95 7.94 -1.09
C GLU A 249 -20.09 9.18 -0.79
N ASN A 250 -20.02 9.61 0.47
CA ASN A 250 -19.19 10.77 0.86
C ASN A 250 -17.70 10.47 0.66
N ALA A 251 -17.24 9.32 1.17
CA ALA A 251 -15.86 8.88 0.97
C ALA A 251 -15.52 8.74 -0.51
N TYR A 252 -16.47 8.22 -1.32
CA TYR A 252 -16.28 8.12 -2.76
C TYR A 252 -16.04 9.50 -3.40
N ARG A 253 -16.89 10.50 -3.08
CA ARG A 253 -16.77 11.86 -3.64
C ARG A 253 -15.50 12.56 -3.19
N GLU A 254 -15.14 12.45 -1.92
CA GLU A 254 -13.92 13.03 -1.37
C GLU A 254 -12.69 12.50 -2.09
N LYS A 255 -12.62 11.18 -2.28
CA LYS A 255 -11.48 10.52 -2.94
C LYS A 255 -11.45 10.80 -4.44
N LEU A 256 -12.62 10.93 -5.08
CA LEU A 256 -12.69 11.38 -6.47
C LEU A 256 -12.16 12.81 -6.64
N ALA A 257 -12.45 13.70 -5.69
CA ALA A 257 -11.92 15.07 -5.70
C ALA A 257 -10.38 15.10 -5.50
N VAL A 258 -9.82 14.17 -4.72
CA VAL A 258 -8.37 14.00 -4.61
C VAL A 258 -7.75 13.59 -5.95
N LEU A 259 -8.33 12.59 -6.63
CA LEU A 259 -7.86 12.18 -7.96
C LEU A 259 -7.92 13.35 -8.95
N GLU A 260 -9.02 14.10 -8.96
CA GLU A 260 -9.17 15.29 -9.79
C GLU A 260 -8.09 16.35 -9.52
N SER A 261 -7.79 16.62 -8.24
CA SER A 261 -6.74 17.55 -7.82
C SER A 261 -5.36 17.09 -8.27
N LEU A 262 -5.05 15.79 -8.12
CA LEU A 262 -3.79 15.21 -8.59
C LEU A 262 -3.61 15.38 -10.11
N LEU A 263 -4.65 15.08 -10.90
CA LEU A 263 -4.60 15.24 -12.36
C LEU A 263 -4.41 16.70 -12.77
N ARG A 264 -5.10 17.63 -12.09
CA ARG A 264 -4.96 19.06 -12.32
C ARG A 264 -3.53 19.54 -12.05
N ASP A 265 -2.97 19.13 -10.92
CA ASP A 265 -1.62 19.53 -10.52
C ASP A 265 -0.56 18.92 -11.44
N ALA A 266 -0.67 17.63 -11.80
CA ALA A 266 0.22 16.99 -12.77
C ALA A 266 0.23 17.72 -14.11
N ARG A 267 -0.95 18.08 -14.63
CA ARG A 267 -1.07 18.88 -15.86
C ARG A 267 -0.42 20.26 -15.71
N ALA A 268 -0.61 20.94 -14.58
CA ALA A 268 0.00 22.25 -14.33
C ALA A 268 1.54 22.17 -14.25
N MET A 269 2.07 21.03 -13.83
CA MET A 269 3.50 20.72 -13.81
C MET A 269 4.04 20.23 -15.16
N GLY A 270 3.18 20.06 -16.18
CA GLY A 270 3.58 19.51 -17.48
C GLY A 270 3.95 18.03 -17.42
N VAL A 271 3.38 17.29 -16.46
CA VAL A 271 3.54 15.84 -16.31
C VAL A 271 2.36 15.14 -16.96
N ASP A 272 2.64 14.25 -17.90
CA ASP A 272 1.62 13.41 -18.51
C ASP A 272 1.15 12.35 -17.52
N VAL A 273 -0.13 11.98 -17.57
CA VAL A 273 -0.69 10.97 -16.67
C VAL A 273 -1.28 9.82 -17.47
N PHE A 274 -0.92 8.60 -17.08
CA PHE A 274 -1.55 7.37 -17.54
C PHE A 274 -2.33 6.73 -16.39
N LEU A 275 -3.66 6.85 -16.45
CA LEU A 275 -4.56 6.19 -15.51
C LEU A 275 -4.88 4.78 -16.00
N TYR A 276 -4.97 3.84 -15.07
CA TYR A 276 -5.51 2.52 -15.41
C TYR A 276 -6.33 1.89 -14.30
N ILE A 277 -7.28 1.05 -14.69
CA ILE A 277 -7.95 0.14 -13.76
C ILE A 277 -7.06 -1.11 -13.66
N PRO A 278 -6.46 -1.42 -12.50
CA PRO A 278 -5.53 -2.53 -12.40
C PRO A 278 -6.23 -3.90 -12.46
N PRO A 279 -5.48 -4.98 -12.70
CA PRO A 279 -6.00 -6.34 -12.67
C PRO A 279 -6.76 -6.62 -11.38
N TYR A 280 -7.92 -7.23 -11.53
CA TYR A 280 -8.74 -7.69 -10.44
C TYR A 280 -9.33 -9.03 -10.81
N ARG A 281 -9.35 -9.97 -9.86
CA ARG A 281 -9.79 -11.33 -10.13
C ARG A 281 -11.28 -11.40 -10.52
N ALA A 282 -11.52 -11.46 -11.82
CA ALA A 282 -12.86 -11.39 -12.42
C ALA A 282 -13.45 -12.76 -12.81
N ASP A 283 -12.68 -13.86 -12.69
CA ASP A 283 -13.16 -15.22 -13.02
C ASP A 283 -14.12 -15.80 -11.97
N ILE A 284 -14.21 -15.17 -10.80
CA ILE A 284 -15.11 -15.53 -9.70
C ILE A 284 -15.82 -14.29 -9.14
N ALA A 285 -16.93 -14.49 -8.42
CA ALA A 285 -17.60 -13.40 -7.71
C ALA A 285 -16.68 -12.85 -6.62
N GLY A 286 -16.42 -11.54 -6.64
CA GLY A 286 -15.51 -10.90 -5.70
C GLY A 286 -16.13 -9.79 -4.86
N PRO A 287 -15.32 -9.09 -4.04
CA PRO A 287 -15.79 -8.16 -3.02
C PRO A 287 -16.41 -6.87 -3.57
N TYR A 288 -16.28 -6.58 -4.85
CA TYR A 288 -16.72 -5.29 -5.41
C TYR A 288 -18.20 -5.30 -5.74
N HIS A 289 -18.92 -4.25 -5.30
CA HIS A 289 -20.29 -4.03 -5.73
C HIS A 289 -20.30 -3.64 -7.23
N PRO A 290 -20.98 -4.39 -8.12
CA PRO A 290 -20.84 -4.22 -9.57
C PRO A 290 -21.15 -2.79 -10.06
N GLU A 291 -22.20 -2.16 -9.52
CA GLU A 291 -22.59 -0.80 -9.91
C GLU A 291 -21.56 0.25 -9.48
N GLN A 292 -20.95 0.08 -8.31
CA GLN A 292 -19.93 1.01 -7.82
C GLN A 292 -18.63 0.86 -8.62
N TYR A 293 -18.28 -0.38 -8.97
CA TYR A 293 -17.11 -0.64 -9.79
C TYR A 293 -17.29 -0.10 -11.21
N ALA A 294 -18.47 -0.30 -11.82
CA ALA A 294 -18.78 0.29 -13.12
C ALA A 294 -18.74 1.83 -13.08
N ARG A 295 -19.29 2.45 -12.02
CA ARG A 295 -19.21 3.90 -11.81
C ARG A 295 -17.77 4.38 -11.70
N LEU A 296 -16.92 3.70 -10.92
CA LEU A 296 -15.50 4.04 -10.79
C LEU A 296 -14.80 4.09 -12.15
N LYS A 297 -15.00 3.06 -12.98
CA LYS A 297 -14.41 3.01 -14.33
C LYS A 297 -14.87 4.17 -15.21
N ALA A 298 -16.16 4.50 -15.14
CA ALA A 298 -16.74 5.61 -15.90
C ALA A 298 -16.20 6.97 -15.42
N ASP A 299 -16.11 7.18 -14.09
CA ASP A 299 -15.58 8.41 -13.51
C ASP A 299 -14.08 8.58 -13.78
N ALA A 300 -13.29 7.51 -13.70
CA ALA A 300 -11.87 7.52 -14.05
C ALA A 300 -11.64 7.86 -15.53
N ALA A 301 -12.41 7.24 -16.44
CA ALA A 301 -12.33 7.53 -17.87
C ALA A 301 -12.73 9.00 -18.18
N ARG A 302 -13.77 9.51 -17.51
CA ARG A 302 -14.22 10.90 -17.65
C ARG A 302 -13.15 11.87 -17.19
N LEU A 303 -12.58 11.66 -15.99
CA LEU A 303 -11.52 12.51 -15.46
C LEU A 303 -10.27 12.46 -16.33
N ALA A 304 -9.91 11.28 -16.85
CA ALA A 304 -8.80 11.16 -17.77
C ALA A 304 -8.99 12.06 -19.00
N SER A 305 -10.17 11.98 -19.64
CA SER A 305 -10.51 12.82 -20.78
C SER A 305 -10.54 14.32 -20.45
N GLU A 306 -11.02 14.69 -19.27
CA GLU A 306 -11.13 16.10 -18.85
C GLU A 306 -9.76 16.76 -18.61
N TYR A 307 -8.80 15.99 -18.12
CA TYR A 307 -7.45 16.45 -17.80
C TYR A 307 -6.40 16.04 -18.82
N GLU A 308 -6.81 15.58 -20.01
CA GLU A 308 -5.91 15.15 -21.10
C GLU A 308 -4.96 14.02 -20.68
N ALA A 309 -5.37 13.22 -19.68
CA ALA A 309 -4.67 12.02 -19.27
C ALA A 309 -5.13 10.82 -20.11
N GLN A 310 -4.26 9.83 -20.22
CA GLN A 310 -4.56 8.56 -20.86
C GLN A 310 -5.28 7.63 -19.91
N PHE A 311 -6.06 6.70 -20.47
CA PHE A 311 -6.83 5.74 -19.67
C PHE A 311 -6.88 4.35 -20.31
N ALA A 312 -6.62 3.33 -19.50
CA ALA A 312 -6.80 1.93 -19.90
C ALA A 312 -7.55 1.11 -18.84
N GLN A 313 -8.42 0.22 -19.29
CA GLN A 313 -9.06 -0.77 -18.41
C GLN A 313 -8.30 -2.07 -18.51
N LEU A 314 -7.49 -2.38 -17.48
CA LEU A 314 -6.63 -3.56 -17.44
C LEU A 314 -7.13 -4.60 -16.43
N ASP A 315 -8.38 -4.49 -15.96
CA ASP A 315 -8.89 -5.32 -14.87
C ASP A 315 -9.02 -6.81 -15.21
N THR A 316 -9.04 -7.15 -16.49
CA THR A 316 -9.23 -8.52 -16.98
C THR A 316 -7.99 -9.12 -17.65
N VAL A 317 -6.83 -8.45 -17.62
CA VAL A 317 -5.63 -8.90 -18.35
C VAL A 317 -4.96 -10.11 -17.71
N VAL A 318 -5.17 -10.34 -16.41
CA VAL A 318 -4.62 -11.49 -15.68
C VAL A 318 -5.63 -12.64 -15.68
N ALA A 319 -5.22 -13.81 -16.15
CA ALA A 319 -6.10 -14.96 -16.31
C ALA A 319 -6.37 -15.68 -14.98
N GLY A 320 -7.53 -16.35 -14.88
CA GLY A 320 -7.96 -17.11 -13.69
C GLY A 320 -6.87 -17.96 -12.99
N PRO A 321 -6.11 -18.80 -13.73
CA PRO A 321 -5.06 -19.65 -13.14
C PRO A 321 -3.87 -18.90 -12.53
N GLU A 322 -3.69 -17.62 -12.89
CA GLU A 322 -2.57 -16.79 -12.43
C GLU A 322 -2.89 -16.08 -11.11
N TRP A 323 -4.10 -16.25 -10.58
CA TRP A 323 -4.50 -15.75 -9.27
C TRP A 323 -4.19 -16.74 -8.14
N GLY A 324 -3.89 -16.17 -6.98
CA GLY A 324 -3.52 -16.90 -5.78
C GLY A 324 -4.67 -17.31 -4.87
N MET A 325 -4.26 -17.95 -3.77
CA MET A 325 -5.04 -18.04 -2.54
C MET A 325 -4.33 -17.23 -1.46
N VAL A 326 -5.09 -16.69 -0.51
CA VAL A 326 -4.56 -16.15 0.74
C VAL A 326 -4.80 -17.19 1.83
N ARG A 327 -3.74 -17.53 2.55
CA ARG A 327 -3.83 -18.38 3.73
C ARG A 327 -3.34 -17.61 4.94
N ASP A 328 -4.20 -17.45 5.95
CA ASP A 328 -3.85 -16.70 7.15
C ASP A 328 -2.84 -17.45 8.02
N SER A 329 -1.99 -16.70 8.72
CA SER A 329 -0.89 -17.23 9.54
C SER A 329 -1.31 -17.73 10.93
N VAL A 330 -2.56 -17.49 11.36
CA VAL A 330 -3.03 -17.75 12.72
C VAL A 330 -3.77 -19.08 12.81
N PHE A 331 -4.77 -19.27 11.96
CA PHE A 331 -5.65 -20.44 11.90
C PHE A 331 -5.47 -21.25 10.61
N GLY A 332 -4.80 -20.70 9.60
CA GLY A 332 -4.60 -21.37 8.31
C GLY A 332 -5.86 -21.49 7.48
N PHE A 333 -6.83 -20.59 7.67
CA PHE A 333 -7.99 -20.48 6.80
C PHE A 333 -7.53 -20.00 5.42
N GLU A 334 -8.06 -20.64 4.40
CA GLU A 334 -7.79 -20.32 3.00
C GLU A 334 -8.96 -19.54 2.42
N ASP A 335 -8.64 -18.52 1.65
CA ASP A 335 -9.58 -17.68 0.91
C ASP A 335 -8.99 -17.30 -0.45
N TYR A 336 -9.82 -16.79 -1.35
CA TYR A 336 -9.34 -16.34 -2.66
C TYR A 336 -8.54 -15.05 -2.54
N ASP A 337 -7.38 -15.00 -3.22
CA ASP A 337 -6.69 -13.74 -3.45
C ASP A 337 -7.32 -13.03 -4.67
N PHE A 338 -7.75 -11.79 -4.48
CA PHE A 338 -8.33 -10.93 -5.51
C PHE A 338 -7.36 -9.88 -6.04
N MET A 339 -6.20 -9.73 -5.38
CA MET A 339 -5.26 -8.63 -5.60
C MET A 339 -3.91 -9.12 -6.08
N HIS A 340 -3.38 -10.21 -5.53
CA HIS A 340 -2.05 -10.71 -5.89
C HIS A 340 -2.11 -11.89 -6.84
N PHE A 341 -1.24 -11.84 -7.83
CA PHE A 341 -1.12 -12.81 -8.89
C PHE A 341 0.32 -13.31 -9.01
N THR A 342 0.48 -14.39 -9.74
CA THR A 342 1.77 -15.04 -10.03
C THR A 342 2.66 -14.17 -10.91
N ALA A 343 3.93 -14.57 -11.07
CA ALA A 343 4.87 -13.90 -11.97
C ALA A 343 4.37 -13.81 -13.42
N GLU A 344 3.60 -14.80 -13.88
CA GLU A 344 2.96 -14.76 -15.20
C GLU A 344 1.89 -13.64 -15.28
N GLY A 345 1.13 -13.44 -14.20
CA GLY A 345 0.21 -12.30 -14.10
C GLY A 345 0.97 -10.96 -14.09
N GLN A 346 2.13 -10.88 -13.44
CA GLN A 346 3.01 -9.71 -13.47
C GLN A 346 3.49 -9.41 -14.89
N ARG A 347 3.92 -10.44 -15.63
CA ARG A 347 4.29 -10.32 -17.04
C ARG A 347 3.13 -9.79 -17.89
N ARG A 348 1.91 -10.32 -17.72
CA ARG A 348 0.72 -9.84 -18.46
C ARG A 348 0.37 -8.40 -18.16
N LEU A 349 0.47 -7.98 -16.90
CA LEU A 349 0.26 -6.59 -16.52
C LEU A 349 1.29 -5.69 -17.22
N ALA A 350 2.58 -6.05 -17.18
CA ALA A 350 3.63 -5.29 -17.84
C ALA A 350 3.40 -5.16 -19.34
N GLU A 351 3.07 -6.26 -20.03
CA GLU A 351 2.80 -6.27 -21.47
C GLU A 351 1.56 -5.45 -21.85
N ALA A 352 0.51 -5.50 -21.02
CA ALA A 352 -0.69 -4.70 -21.25
C ALA A 352 -0.42 -3.21 -21.06
N LEU A 353 0.39 -2.83 -20.07
CA LEU A 353 0.83 -1.45 -19.85
C LEU A 353 1.73 -0.98 -20.98
N GLU A 354 2.75 -1.76 -21.35
CA GLU A 354 3.62 -1.49 -22.49
C GLU A 354 2.79 -1.25 -23.76
N MET A 355 1.85 -2.14 -24.07
CA MET A 355 1.00 -1.99 -25.25
C MET A 355 0.12 -0.74 -25.19
N ALA A 356 -0.46 -0.44 -24.02
CA ALA A 356 -1.32 0.73 -23.87
C ALA A 356 -0.52 2.05 -23.96
N LEU A 357 0.70 2.08 -23.42
CA LEU A 357 1.61 3.22 -23.48
C LEU A 357 2.25 3.38 -24.87
N ALA A 358 2.64 2.29 -25.53
CA ALA A 358 3.23 2.33 -26.86
C ALA A 358 2.26 2.84 -27.94
N ASN A 359 0.96 2.59 -27.75
CA ASN A 359 -0.09 3.07 -28.64
C ASN A 359 -0.52 4.51 -28.37
N SER A 360 0.08 5.17 -27.38
CA SER A 360 -0.12 6.60 -27.14
C SER A 360 1.06 7.41 -27.64
N ASP A 361 0.89 8.73 -27.71
CA ASP A 361 1.95 9.66 -28.18
C ASP A 361 3.21 9.65 -27.28
N HIS A 362 3.25 8.79 -26.27
CA HIS A 362 4.16 8.79 -25.12
C HIS A 362 4.94 7.49 -24.98
N GLY A 363 4.83 6.57 -25.95
CA GLY A 363 5.35 5.20 -25.88
C GLY A 363 6.80 5.05 -25.43
N CYS A 364 7.60 6.11 -25.52
CA CYS A 364 8.71 6.42 -24.62
C CYS A 364 9.16 7.87 -24.88
N PHE A 365 8.23 8.81 -24.66
CA PHE A 365 8.32 10.24 -24.98
C PHE A 365 8.79 10.50 -26.42
N SER A 366 7.88 10.30 -27.39
CA SER A 366 8.19 10.36 -28.82
C SER A 366 9.04 11.58 -29.25
N THR A 367 10.02 11.29 -30.10
CA THR A 367 11.18 12.11 -30.51
C THR A 367 10.89 13.35 -31.37
N HIS A 368 11.58 14.44 -31.02
CA HIS A 368 11.92 15.68 -31.78
C HIS A 368 10.86 16.75 -32.07
#